data_AF-A0A5Q0JRW1-F1
#
_entry.id   AF-A0A5Q0JRW1-F1
#
_cell.length_a   1.000
_cell.length_b   1.000
_cell.length_c   1.000
_cell.angle_alpha   90.00
_cell.angle_beta   90.00
_cell.angle_gamma   90.00
#
_symmetry.space_group_name_H-M   'P 1'
#
loop_
_entity.id
_entity.type
_entity.pdbx_description
1 polymer ?
#
loop_
_entity_poly.entity_id
_entity_poly.type
_entity_poly.pdbx_seq_one_letter_code
_entity_poly.pdbx_strand_id
1 'polypeptide(L)'
;MEAQQLVHKIATTEETKSYLMLVLDAFQNMDYHKLNDLLDEEAYYEDMKKTAFIYKQMQIFKELRKKEDTYLNLSTNICTGCLCNDPQPVFVFTGNNSGLKYAIIIEFTEGEITDIYRCSEQSDWLDGMMPF
;
A
#
# COMPACT_ATOMS: atom_id res chain seq x y z
N MET A 1 -8.70 13.48 3.42
CA MET A 1 -7.87 13.75 4.61
C MET A 1 -6.41 13.72 4.17
N GLU A 2 -5.54 14.52 4.78
CA GLU A 2 -4.10 14.47 4.47
C GLU A 2 -3.48 13.18 5.05
N ALA A 3 -2.52 12.57 4.33
CA ALA A 3 -1.93 11.30 4.75
C ALA A 3 -1.30 11.35 6.14
N GLN A 4 -0.63 12.46 6.46
CA GLN A 4 -0.03 12.69 7.79
C GLN A 4 -1.07 12.66 8.91
N GLN A 5 -2.25 13.24 8.69
CA GLN A 5 -3.34 13.26 9.67
C GLN A 5 -3.89 11.85 9.93
N LEU A 6 -3.98 11.01 8.90
CA LEU A 6 -4.42 9.63 9.06
C LEU A 6 -3.38 8.76 9.77
N VAL A 7 -2.10 8.91 9.42
CA VAL A 7 -0.97 8.23 10.10
C VAL A 7 -1.01 8.52 11.60
N HIS A 8 -1.18 9.79 11.99
CA HIS A 8 -1.28 10.17 13.40
C HIS A 8 -2.46 9.53 14.14
N LYS A 9 -3.55 9.22 13.43
CA LYS A 9 -4.76 8.62 14.01
C LYS A 9 -4.61 7.11 14.21
N ILE A 10 -3.89 6.42 13.32
CA ILE A 10 -3.84 4.95 13.30
C ILE A 10 -2.61 4.37 14.00
N ALA A 11 -1.48 5.08 13.99
CA ALA A 11 -0.26 4.61 14.63
C ALA A 11 -0.21 5.06 16.10
N THR A 12 -0.02 4.10 17.01
CA THR A 12 -0.11 4.29 18.46
C THR A 12 1.20 4.76 19.10
N THR A 13 2.33 4.60 18.41
CA THR A 13 3.67 5.01 18.86
C THR A 13 4.41 5.80 17.79
N GLU A 14 5.44 6.58 18.17
CA GLU A 14 6.30 7.27 17.21
C GLU A 14 7.10 6.31 16.31
N GLU A 15 7.44 5.13 16.83
CA GLU A 15 8.09 4.07 16.07
C GLU A 15 7.16 3.51 14.99
N THR A 16 5.92 3.18 15.34
CA THR A 16 4.89 2.73 14.40
C THR A 16 4.60 3.80 13.33
N LYS A 17 4.56 5.09 13.72
CA LYS A 17 4.39 6.21 12.77
C LYS A 17 5.54 6.27 11.77
N SER A 18 6.77 6.21 12.29
CA SER A 18 7.99 6.27 11.46
C SER A 18 8.07 5.10 10.50
N TYR A 19 7.76 3.90 10.98
CA TYR A 19 7.74 2.68 10.17
C TYR A 19 6.67 2.74 9.07
N LEU A 20 5.43 3.14 9.40
CA LEU A 20 4.38 3.35 8.41
C LEU A 20 4.79 4.36 7.35
N MET A 21 5.40 5.49 7.74
CA MET A 21 5.89 6.48 6.77
C MET A 21 6.96 5.90 5.84
N LEU A 22 7.86 5.04 6.33
CA LEU A 22 8.86 4.37 5.49
C LEU A 22 8.23 3.41 4.49
N VAL A 23 7.19 2.66 4.90
CA VAL A 23 6.45 1.77 4.00
C VAL A 23 5.72 2.57 2.93
N LEU A 24 4.98 3.61 3.32
CA LEU A 24 4.28 4.49 2.37
C LEU A 24 5.26 5.15 1.39
N ASP A 25 6.40 5.64 1.88
CA ASP A 25 7.45 6.22 1.03
C ASP A 25 8.00 5.20 0.02
N ALA A 26 8.18 3.94 0.42
CA ALA A 26 8.60 2.89 -0.51
C ALA A 26 7.57 2.66 -1.63
N PHE A 27 6.26 2.70 -1.33
CA PHE A 27 5.21 2.67 -2.36
C PHE A 27 5.23 3.92 -3.24
N GLN A 28 5.34 5.13 -2.66
CA GLN A 28 5.37 6.37 -3.42
C GLN A 28 6.53 6.42 -4.43
N ASN A 29 7.68 5.85 -4.06
CA ASN A 29 8.86 5.77 -4.93
C ASN A 29 8.90 4.49 -5.80
N MET A 30 7.86 3.65 -5.74
CA MET A 30 7.81 2.36 -6.43
C MET A 30 9.07 1.52 -6.18
N ASP A 31 9.54 1.49 -4.94
CA ASP A 31 10.77 0.84 -4.49
C ASP A 31 10.45 -0.48 -3.77
N TYR A 32 10.36 -1.55 -4.54
CA TYR A 32 10.08 -2.89 -4.00
C TYR A 32 11.26 -3.48 -3.21
N HIS A 33 12.49 -3.00 -3.41
CA HIS A 33 13.63 -3.43 -2.61
C HIS A 33 13.52 -2.88 -1.19
N LYS A 34 13.21 -1.58 -1.07
CA LYS A 34 12.94 -0.97 0.24
C LYS A 34 11.74 -1.61 0.94
N LEU A 35 10.68 -1.95 0.21
CA LEU A 35 9.57 -2.73 0.80
C LEU A 35 10.05 -4.09 1.33
N ASN A 36 10.90 -4.81 0.57
CA ASN A 36 11.43 -6.11 0.98
C ASN A 36 12.28 -6.05 2.26
N ASP A 37 13.03 -4.97 2.42
CA ASP A 37 13.89 -4.72 3.59
C ASP A 37 13.09 -4.31 4.83
N LEU A 38 11.97 -3.60 4.64
CA LEU A 38 11.12 -3.12 5.73
C LEU A 38 10.20 -4.22 6.28
N LEU A 39 9.57 -5.01 5.40
CA LEU A 39 8.52 -5.96 5.79
C LEU A 39 9.08 -7.24 6.44
N ASP A 40 8.33 -7.76 7.41
CA ASP A 40 8.69 -8.97 8.16
C ASP A 40 8.79 -10.19 7.24
N GLU A 41 9.91 -10.90 7.33
CA GLU A 41 10.20 -12.09 6.51
C GLU A 41 9.23 -13.24 6.77
N GLU A 42 8.78 -13.39 8.00
CA GLU A 42 7.93 -14.52 8.40
C GLU A 42 6.43 -14.22 8.22
N ALA A 43 6.07 -12.97 7.92
CA ALA A 43 4.70 -12.54 7.75
C ALA A 43 4.09 -12.94 6.39
N TYR A 44 2.76 -12.97 6.38
CA TYR A 44 1.95 -13.11 5.18
C TYR A 44 1.31 -11.75 4.90
N TYR A 45 1.32 -11.35 3.63
CA TYR A 45 0.70 -10.12 3.16
C TYR A 45 -0.25 -10.49 2.02
N GLU A 46 -1.53 -10.12 2.09
CA GLU A 46 -2.54 -10.50 1.11
C GLU A 46 -2.59 -12.04 0.89
N ASP A 47 -2.62 -12.79 2.00
CA ASP A 47 -2.61 -14.26 2.06
C ASP A 47 -1.43 -14.95 1.34
N MET A 48 -0.32 -14.24 1.10
CA MET A 48 0.87 -14.80 0.46
C MET A 48 2.14 -14.48 1.26
N LYS A 49 3.15 -15.36 1.14
CA LYS A 49 4.47 -15.12 1.74
C LYS A 49 5.06 -13.80 1.25
N LYS A 50 5.83 -13.10 2.09
CA LYS A 50 6.49 -11.83 1.73
C LYS A 50 7.13 -11.86 0.34
N THR A 51 7.90 -12.89 0.01
CA THR A 51 8.57 -13.00 -1.29
C THR A 51 7.62 -12.93 -2.49
N ALA A 52 6.45 -13.56 -2.40
CA ALA A 52 5.41 -13.49 -3.44
C ALA A 52 4.73 -12.11 -3.47
N PHE A 53 4.45 -11.53 -2.30
CA PHE A 53 3.91 -10.19 -2.19
C PHE A 53 4.85 -9.14 -2.83
N ILE A 54 6.13 -9.16 -2.48
CA ILE A 54 7.15 -8.26 -3.04
C ILE A 54 7.27 -8.44 -4.56
N TYR A 55 7.21 -9.69 -5.06
CA TYR A 55 7.19 -9.94 -6.51
C TYR A 55 5.95 -9.32 -7.18
N LYS A 56 4.77 -9.42 -6.55
CA LYS A 56 3.54 -8.77 -7.05
C LYS A 56 3.69 -7.24 -7.08
N GLN A 57 4.24 -6.64 -6.02
CA GLN A 57 4.52 -5.19 -5.99
C GLN A 57 5.49 -4.77 -7.10
N MET A 58 6.57 -5.53 -7.30
CA MET A 58 7.52 -5.29 -8.39
C MET A 58 6.83 -5.27 -9.77
N GLN A 59 5.88 -6.19 -10.03
CA GLN A 59 5.15 -6.21 -11.30
C GLN A 59 4.26 -4.97 -11.46
N ILE A 60 3.49 -4.62 -10.42
CA ILE A 60 2.64 -3.43 -10.42
C ILE A 60 3.47 -2.16 -10.67
N PHE A 61 4.61 -2.02 -9.99
CA PHE A 61 5.52 -0.89 -10.16
C PHE A 61 6.13 -0.82 -11.56
N LYS A 62 6.44 -1.97 -12.17
CA LYS A 62 6.93 -2.00 -13.57
C LYS A 62 5.86 -1.48 -14.54
N GLU A 63 4.60 -1.81 -14.31
CA GLU A 63 3.51 -1.36 -15.19
C GLU A 63 3.24 0.13 -15.04
N LEU A 64 3.24 0.66 -13.83
CA LEU A 64 3.16 2.12 -13.61
C LEU A 64 4.34 2.86 -14.27
N ARG A 65 5.57 2.34 -14.12
CA ARG A 65 6.75 2.89 -14.82
C ARG A 65 6.64 2.82 -16.35
N LYS A 66 6.01 1.77 -16.91
CA LYS A 66 5.73 1.69 -18.36
C LYS A 66 4.73 2.74 -18.82
N LYS A 67 3.87 3.25 -17.92
CA LYS A 67 2.98 4.39 -18.16
C LYS A 67 3.64 5.73 -17.82
N GLU A 68 4.97 5.74 -17.76
CA GLU A 68 5.82 6.89 -17.49
C GLU A 68 5.72 7.45 -16.08
N ASP A 69 5.06 6.76 -15.14
CA ASP A 69 5.04 7.19 -13.74
C ASP A 69 6.44 7.08 -13.12
N THR A 70 6.89 8.16 -12.48
CA THR A 70 8.16 8.22 -11.75
C THR A 70 7.96 8.30 -10.25
N TYR A 71 6.75 8.65 -9.82
CA TYR A 71 6.35 8.81 -8.43
C TYR A 71 4.85 8.64 -8.28
N LEU A 72 4.39 8.17 -7.12
CA LEU A 72 2.97 8.06 -6.81
C LEU A 72 2.56 9.09 -5.77
N ASN A 73 1.61 9.94 -6.15
CA ASN A 73 0.98 10.90 -5.24
C ASN A 73 0.12 10.13 -4.23
N LEU A 74 0.41 10.31 -2.95
CA LEU A 74 -0.34 9.68 -1.87
C LEU A 74 -1.52 10.55 -1.47
N SER A 75 -2.70 9.94 -1.45
CA SER A 75 -3.88 10.47 -0.79
C SER A 75 -4.48 9.42 0.13
N THR A 76 -5.37 9.84 1.03
CA THR A 76 -6.07 8.90 1.91
C THR A 76 -7.57 9.00 1.77
N ASN A 77 -8.19 7.84 1.87
CA ASN A 77 -9.63 7.67 1.91
C ASN A 77 -10.01 6.76 3.07
N ILE A 78 -11.30 6.64 3.35
CA ILE A 78 -11.84 5.66 4.28
C ILE A 78 -12.65 4.67 3.44
N CYS A 79 -12.33 3.38 3.53
CA CYS A 79 -13.21 2.35 2.98
C CYS A 79 -14.51 2.36 3.78
N THR A 80 -15.61 2.72 3.14
CA THR A 80 -16.97 2.54 3.70
C THR A 80 -17.79 1.54 2.87
N GLY A 81 -17.12 0.78 1.99
CA GLY A 81 -17.75 -0.21 1.11
C GLY A 81 -18.31 -1.40 1.89
N CYS A 82 -19.29 -2.10 1.31
CA CYS A 82 -20.06 -3.16 1.97
C CYS A 82 -19.23 -4.37 2.44
N LEU A 83 -18.00 -4.53 1.95
CA LEU A 83 -17.09 -5.64 2.30
C LEU A 83 -16.08 -5.26 3.40
N CYS A 84 -15.98 -3.98 3.77
CA CYS A 84 -15.19 -3.54 4.90
C CYS A 84 -16.06 -3.67 6.16
N ASN A 85 -15.78 -4.66 7.02
CA ASN A 85 -16.55 -4.89 8.26
C ASN A 85 -16.58 -3.66 9.16
N ASP A 86 -15.52 -2.83 9.10
CA ASP A 86 -15.39 -1.55 9.77
C ASP A 86 -14.73 -0.51 8.83
N PRO A 87 -14.91 0.80 9.08
CA PRO A 87 -14.25 1.84 8.30
C PRO A 87 -12.72 1.74 8.37
N GLN A 88 -12.10 1.25 7.31
CA GLN A 88 -10.65 1.05 7.26
C GLN A 88 -9.95 2.19 6.51
N PRO A 89 -8.78 2.66 6.99
CA PRO A 89 -7.96 3.62 6.27
C PRO A 89 -7.48 3.02 4.95
N VAL A 90 -7.69 3.73 3.85
CA VAL A 90 -7.19 3.36 2.52
C VAL A 90 -6.15 4.38 2.09
N PHE A 91 -4.97 3.89 1.70
CA PHE A 91 -3.91 4.68 1.11
C PHE A 91 -3.98 4.53 -0.40
N VAL A 92 -4.25 5.64 -1.09
CA VAL A 92 -4.43 5.66 -2.55
C VAL A 92 -3.21 6.32 -3.18
N PHE A 93 -2.45 5.52 -3.91
CA PHE A 93 -1.28 5.94 -4.68
C PHE A 93 -1.72 6.22 -6.11
N THR A 94 -1.52 7.46 -6.58
CA THR A 94 -1.90 7.89 -7.93
C THR A 94 -0.66 8.22 -8.74
N GLY A 95 -0.50 7.56 -9.89
CA GLY A 95 0.58 7.82 -10.84
C GLY A 95 0.66 9.30 -11.21
N ASN A 96 1.85 9.90 -11.12
CA ASN A 96 2.04 11.32 -11.39
C ASN A 96 1.83 11.71 -12.86
N ASN A 97 1.95 10.75 -13.79
CA ASN A 97 1.77 10.98 -15.22
C ASN A 97 0.54 10.26 -15.78
N SER A 98 0.33 8.99 -15.40
CA SER A 98 -0.78 8.18 -15.92
C SER A 98 -2.12 8.46 -15.25
N GLY A 99 -2.10 8.97 -14.02
CA GLY A 99 -3.29 9.11 -13.17
C GLY A 99 -3.87 7.79 -12.66
N LEU A 100 -3.23 6.65 -12.95
CA LEU A 100 -3.68 5.33 -12.50
C LEU A 100 -3.57 5.20 -10.99
N LYS A 101 -4.58 4.57 -10.39
CA LYS A 101 -4.69 4.39 -8.95
C LYS A 101 -4.34 2.98 -8.53
N TYR A 102 -3.49 2.90 -7.52
CA TYR A 102 -3.24 1.68 -6.77
C TYR A 102 -3.52 1.97 -5.29
N ALA A 103 -4.50 1.30 -4.72
CA ALA A 103 -4.94 1.52 -3.35
C ALA A 103 -4.66 0.31 -2.47
N ILE A 104 -4.15 0.55 -1.28
CA ILE A 104 -3.88 -0.48 -0.26
C ILE A 104 -4.58 -0.15 1.05
N ILE A 105 -4.84 -1.19 1.83
CA ILE A 105 -5.20 -1.11 3.24
C ILE A 105 -4.04 -1.73 4.02
N ILE A 106 -3.74 -1.15 5.18
CA ILE A 106 -2.69 -1.61 6.08
C ILE A 106 -3.34 -1.96 7.40
N GLU A 107 -3.18 -3.20 7.84
CA GLU A 107 -3.66 -3.66 9.14
C GLU A 107 -2.58 -3.54 10.20
N PHE A 108 -3.02 -3.15 11.39
CA PHE A 108 -2.17 -2.99 12.56
C PHE A 108 -2.67 -3.87 13.70
N THR A 109 -1.78 -4.69 14.25
CA THR A 109 -2.03 -5.42 15.50
C THR A 109 -0.93 -5.05 16.48
N GLU A 110 -1.31 -4.61 17.68
CA GLU A 110 -0.37 -4.26 18.76
C GLU A 110 0.73 -3.24 18.38
N GLY A 111 0.49 -2.40 17.36
CA GLY A 111 1.44 -1.39 16.91
C GLY A 111 2.38 -1.84 15.78
N GLU A 112 2.19 -3.04 15.24
CA GLU A 112 2.95 -3.60 14.13
C GLU A 112 2.07 -3.75 12.88
N ILE A 113 2.66 -3.63 11.69
CA ILE A 113 1.95 -3.91 10.43
C ILE A 113 1.85 -5.42 10.27
N THR A 114 0.63 -5.96 10.34
CA THR A 114 0.39 -7.41 10.20
C THR A 114 -0.05 -7.81 8.81
N ASP A 115 -0.64 -6.90 8.04
CA ASP A 115 -1.03 -7.16 6.66
C ASP A 115 -1.03 -5.87 5.83
N ILE A 116 -0.82 -6.04 4.53
CA ILE A 116 -0.96 -5.02 3.50
C ILE A 116 -1.64 -5.69 2.31
N TYR A 117 -2.86 -5.26 1.99
CA TYR A 117 -3.61 -5.83 0.89
C TYR A 117 -4.21 -4.75 -0.01
N ARG A 118 -4.48 -5.13 -1.26
CA ARG A 118 -5.05 -4.23 -2.26
C ARG A 118 -6.52 -3.94 -1.94
N CYS A 119 -6.90 -2.66 -1.97
CA CYS A 119 -8.29 -2.24 -2.06
C CYS A 119 -8.73 -2.26 -3.52
N SER A 120 -9.50 -3.26 -3.94
CA SER A 120 -9.98 -3.41 -5.32
C SER A 120 -10.90 -2.28 -5.75
N GLU A 121 -11.79 -1.79 -4.87
CA GLU A 121 -12.74 -0.72 -5.18
C GLU A 121 -12.09 0.62 -5.49
N GLN A 122 -10.89 0.88 -4.95
CA GLN A 122 -10.17 2.15 -5.11
C GLN A 122 -8.93 2.02 -6.00
N SER A 123 -8.70 0.85 -6.59
CA SER A 123 -7.61 0.59 -7.52
C SER A 123 -8.14 0.47 -8.94
N ASP A 124 -7.42 1.05 -9.89
CA ASP A 124 -7.63 0.73 -11.30
C ASP A 124 -7.16 -0.71 -11.60
N TRP A 125 -7.58 -1.23 -12.75
CA TRP A 125 -7.06 -2.48 -13.29
C TRP A 125 -5.72 -2.22 -13.97
N LEU A 126 -4.65 -2.82 -13.47
CA LEU A 126 -3.33 -2.78 -14.10
C LEU A 126 -3.04 -4.13 -14.75
N ASP A 127 -2.53 -4.12 -15.98
CA ASP A 127 -2.08 -5.35 -16.65
C ASP A 127 -1.05 -6.07 -15.76
N GLY A 128 -1.10 -7.41 -15.67
CA GLY A 128 -0.23 -8.16 -14.75
C GLY A 128 -0.72 -8.25 -13.30
N MET A 129 -1.83 -7.57 -12.93
CA MET A 129 -2.63 -7.99 -11.79
C MET A 129 -3.28 -9.33 -12.16
N MET A 130 -2.75 -10.44 -11.62
CA MET A 130 -3.38 -11.75 -11.83
C MET A 130 -4.86 -11.65 -11.41
N PRO A 131 -5.80 -12.13 -12.24
CA PRO A 131 -7.16 -12.34 -11.77
C PRO A 131 -7.05 -13.37 -10.65
N PHE A 132 -7.55 -13.02 -9.47
CA PHE A 132 -7.68 -13.96 -8.36
C PHE A 132 -8.48 -15.19 -8.81
#